data_AF-A0A519W2K3-F1
#
_entry.id   AF-A0A519W2K3-F1
#
_cell.length_a   1.000
_cell.length_b   1.000
_cell.length_c   1.000
_cell.angle_alpha   90.00
_cell.angle_beta   90.00
_cell.angle_gamma   90.00
#
_symmetry.space_group_name_H-M   'P 1'
#
loop_
_entity.id
_entity.type
_entity.pdbx_description
1 polymer ?
#
loop_
_entity_poly.entity_id
_entity_poly.type
_entity_poly.pdbx_seq_one_letter_code
_entity_poly.pdbx_strand_id
1 'polypeptide(L)'
;LGVTEAGDGEDGRIKSAVGIGTLLEDGLGDTIRVSLTEDPEFEAPVAKALADRYVKRSFERGDRSLQFSGKLPTKNAQLQTYSPYAYSRRVTEPVQHIGGHHHPVVMIDVSQENLKDPYFLNAVGYNYSAGLDKYNLTDQACDLVFLGDNLPSFSFPGNLKQIYNHKTWLALRDKHNCHPVFSLDEFNASTIKDEHLNFVEIDATQFNHLSLHQLVNVVFILNTSAQHGMAEQRAFFVALQEKNLQIPVIIKRTYKDLDADNLQLYAATDLGALFTDGFGDGIWIDAAGQNLALLNATSFGILQATRTRISKTEYISCPSCGRTLFDLQETTQLIRSRTDHLKGLKIGIMGCIVNGPGEMADADYGYVGTGPDKITLYRGQEVVKKNVNTAFALDELIDIIKGDGNWIEKV
;
A
#
# COMPACT_ATOMS: atom_id res chain seq x y z
N LEU A 1 17.07 10.76 9.28
CA LEU A 1 15.71 10.41 8.86
C LEU A 1 14.98 9.72 9.98
N GLY A 2 13.73 10.10 10.19
CA GLY A 2 12.81 9.42 11.09
C GLY A 2 11.41 9.98 10.87
N VAL A 3 10.42 9.13 11.03
CA VAL A 3 9.00 9.51 10.95
C VAL A 3 8.50 9.73 12.38
N THR A 4 7.70 10.77 12.59
CA THR A 4 7.17 11.14 13.92
C THR A 4 5.93 10.35 14.30
N GLU A 5 5.24 9.80 13.31
CA GLU A 5 4.08 8.93 13.49
C GLU A 5 4.56 7.49 13.76
N ALA A 6 4.46 7.06 15.01
CA ALA A 6 4.67 5.66 15.36
C ALA A 6 3.38 4.88 15.14
N GLY A 7 3.54 3.62 14.77
CA GLY A 7 2.45 2.66 14.69
C GLY A 7 2.83 1.38 15.42
N ASP A 8 1.82 0.60 15.74
CA ASP A 8 1.96 -0.70 16.40
C ASP A 8 2.06 -1.81 15.33
N GLY A 9 3.05 -2.70 15.49
CA GLY A 9 3.23 -3.88 14.66
C GLY A 9 3.53 -3.57 13.20
N GLU A 10 2.89 -4.33 12.30
CA GLU A 10 3.06 -4.22 10.85
C GLU A 10 2.77 -2.80 10.33
N ASP A 11 1.75 -2.13 10.88
CA ASP A 11 1.35 -0.79 10.44
C ASP A 11 2.47 0.23 10.68
N GLY A 12 3.14 0.16 11.83
CA GLY A 12 4.28 1.02 12.16
C GLY A 12 5.50 0.76 11.27
N ARG A 13 5.77 -0.52 10.96
CA ARG A 13 6.86 -0.95 10.07
C ARG A 13 6.63 -0.46 8.63
N ILE A 14 5.43 -0.65 8.08
CA ILE A 14 5.08 -0.18 6.73
C ILE A 14 5.16 1.34 6.66
N LYS A 15 4.55 2.07 7.60
CA LYS A 15 4.63 3.56 7.63
C LYS A 15 6.08 4.06 7.69
N SER A 16 6.90 3.44 8.54
CA SER A 16 8.32 3.74 8.64
C SER A 16 9.07 3.47 7.34
N ALA A 17 8.81 2.34 6.69
CA ALA A 17 9.42 1.97 5.41
C ALA A 17 8.99 2.91 4.28
N VAL A 18 7.71 3.29 4.20
CA VAL A 18 7.22 4.29 3.23
C VAL A 18 7.92 5.62 3.46
N GLY A 19 7.93 6.16 4.68
CA GLY A 19 8.49 7.49 4.94
C GLY A 19 10.03 7.54 4.85
N ILE A 20 10.71 6.63 5.55
CA ILE A 20 12.18 6.59 5.62
C ILE A 20 12.76 6.01 4.34
N GLY A 21 12.21 4.89 3.87
CA GLY A 21 12.72 4.16 2.70
C GLY A 21 12.66 5.00 1.42
N THR A 22 11.59 5.76 1.21
CA THR A 22 11.48 6.68 0.06
C THR A 22 12.62 7.69 0.03
N LEU A 23 12.89 8.35 1.16
CA LEU A 23 13.97 9.33 1.27
C LEU A 23 15.36 8.68 1.11
N LEU A 24 15.55 7.46 1.62
CA LEU A 24 16.79 6.72 1.43
C LEU A 24 17.02 6.32 -0.04
N GLU A 25 15.97 5.91 -0.77
CA GLU A 25 16.09 5.64 -2.22
C GLU A 25 16.38 6.91 -3.02
N ASP A 26 16.02 8.10 -2.50
CA ASP A 26 16.43 9.41 -3.05
C ASP A 26 17.86 9.82 -2.66
N GLY A 27 18.56 8.98 -1.89
CA GLY A 27 19.92 9.24 -1.42
C GLY A 27 19.99 10.25 -0.28
N LEU A 28 18.88 10.49 0.43
CA LEU A 28 18.83 11.38 1.58
C LEU A 28 18.94 10.57 2.88
N GLY A 29 19.81 11.01 3.78
CA GLY A 29 19.84 10.53 5.17
C GLY A 29 21.07 9.70 5.55
N ASP A 30 21.85 10.22 6.51
CA ASP A 30 23.03 9.54 7.06
C ASP A 30 22.75 8.77 8.36
N THR A 31 21.57 8.99 8.96
CA THR A 31 21.18 8.38 10.24
C THR A 31 19.71 8.03 10.18
N ILE A 32 19.35 6.81 10.58
CA ILE A 32 17.98 6.31 10.57
C ILE A 32 17.51 6.19 12.01
N ARG A 33 16.33 6.73 12.31
CA ARG A 33 15.59 6.52 13.55
C ARG A 33 14.21 5.97 13.19
N VAL A 34 13.93 4.76 13.63
CA VAL A 34 12.58 4.16 13.58
C VAL A 34 11.91 4.41 14.93
N SER A 35 10.61 4.61 14.92
CA SER A 35 9.81 4.80 16.14
C SER A 35 8.57 3.92 16.05
N LEU A 36 8.40 2.99 16.98
CA LEU A 36 7.30 2.04 17.02
C LEU A 36 6.55 2.16 18.35
N THR A 37 5.26 1.79 18.36
CA THR A 37 4.47 1.66 19.59
C THR A 37 4.63 0.25 20.15
N GLU A 38 5.89 -0.16 20.35
CA GLU A 38 6.33 -1.48 20.81
C GLU A 38 7.54 -1.29 21.74
N ASP A 39 8.11 -2.39 22.22
CA ASP A 39 9.33 -2.36 23.01
C ASP A 39 10.53 -1.85 22.16
N PRO A 40 11.43 -1.03 22.72
CA PRO A 40 12.49 -0.36 21.96
C PRO A 40 13.43 -1.30 21.19
N GLU A 41 13.61 -2.54 21.64
CA GLU A 41 14.41 -3.56 20.96
C GLU A 41 13.92 -3.90 19.54
N PHE A 42 12.65 -3.65 19.23
CA PHE A 42 12.06 -3.91 17.91
C PHE A 42 12.32 -2.79 16.90
N GLU A 43 12.71 -1.59 17.34
CA GLU A 43 12.96 -0.46 16.43
C GLU A 43 14.26 -0.61 15.64
N ALA A 44 15.34 -1.05 16.30
CA ALA A 44 16.66 -1.16 15.68
C ALA A 44 16.75 -2.21 14.55
N PRO A 45 16.14 -3.41 14.67
CA PRO A 45 16.06 -4.38 13.58
C PRO A 45 15.42 -3.82 12.30
N VAL A 46 14.35 -3.02 12.42
CA VAL A 46 13.69 -2.39 11.28
C VAL A 46 14.61 -1.37 10.61
N ALA A 47 15.25 -0.50 11.39
CA ALA A 47 16.21 0.47 10.87
C ALA A 47 17.36 -0.21 10.13
N LYS A 48 17.87 -1.33 10.70
CA LYS A 48 18.92 -2.14 10.09
C LYS A 48 18.45 -2.77 8.78
N ALA A 49 17.27 -3.37 8.74
CA ALA A 49 16.73 -3.98 7.53
C ALA A 49 16.61 -2.97 6.37
N LEU A 50 16.14 -1.75 6.65
CA LEU A 50 16.08 -0.66 5.68
C LEU A 50 17.48 -0.26 5.17
N ALA A 51 18.48 -0.20 6.06
CA ALA A 51 19.87 0.11 5.67
C ALA A 51 20.55 -1.02 4.89
N ASP A 52 20.36 -2.27 5.30
CA ASP A 52 20.99 -3.47 4.73
C ASP A 52 20.66 -3.65 3.24
N ARG A 53 19.49 -3.15 2.81
CA ARG A 53 19.09 -3.10 1.39
C ARG A 53 20.15 -2.43 0.51
N TYR A 54 20.72 -1.32 0.97
CA TYR A 54 21.70 -0.55 0.20
C TYR A 54 23.11 -1.14 0.29
N VAL A 55 23.43 -1.74 1.44
CA VAL A 55 24.67 -2.51 1.62
C VAL A 55 24.71 -3.67 0.63
N LYS A 56 23.66 -4.48 0.56
CA LYS A 56 23.53 -5.59 -0.42
C LYS A 56 23.64 -5.08 -1.86
N ARG A 57 22.91 -4.02 -2.21
CA ARG A 57 22.95 -3.39 -3.54
C ARG A 57 24.37 -2.93 -3.92
N SER A 58 25.14 -2.41 -2.96
CA SER A 58 26.54 -1.98 -3.17
C SER A 58 27.47 -3.17 -3.46
N PHE A 59 27.32 -4.28 -2.74
CA PHE A 59 28.13 -5.48 -2.95
C PHE A 59 27.86 -6.13 -4.31
N GLU A 60 26.59 -6.21 -4.70
CA GLU A 60 26.16 -6.78 -5.99
C GLU A 60 26.69 -5.98 -7.20
N ARG A 61 26.90 -4.66 -7.04
CA ARG A 61 27.50 -3.82 -8.09
C ARG A 61 28.99 -4.10 -8.32
N GLY A 62 29.66 -4.76 -7.38
CA GLY A 62 31.12 -4.84 -7.32
C GLY A 62 31.75 -3.45 -7.15
N ASP A 63 33.06 -3.37 -6.95
CA ASP A 63 33.84 -2.12 -6.75
C ASP A 63 33.92 -1.23 -8.01
N ARG A 64 32.85 -1.18 -8.80
CA ARG A 64 32.64 -0.17 -9.84
C ARG A 64 32.25 1.11 -9.13
N SER A 65 33.27 1.84 -8.66
CA SER A 65 33.19 3.28 -8.52
C SER A 65 32.35 3.83 -9.68
N LEU A 66 31.34 4.66 -9.35
CA LEU A 66 30.54 5.35 -10.34
C LEU A 66 31.49 6.18 -11.22
N GLN A 67 32.00 5.61 -12.31
CA GLN A 67 32.39 6.42 -13.45
C GLN A 67 31.10 7.01 -13.97
N PHE A 68 30.80 8.21 -13.48
CA PHE A 68 29.75 9.08 -13.97
C PHE A 68 30.08 9.40 -15.44
N SER A 69 29.76 8.46 -16.33
CA SER A 69 30.10 8.50 -17.76
C SER A 69 28.96 9.09 -18.59
N GLY A 70 27.80 9.30 -17.99
CA GLY A 70 26.71 10.06 -18.58
C GLY A 70 26.76 11.50 -18.09
N LYS A 71 26.83 12.48 -19.01
CA LYS A 71 26.27 13.79 -18.72
C LYS A 71 24.87 13.55 -18.17
N LEU A 72 24.54 14.11 -16.99
CA LEU A 72 23.14 14.35 -16.62
C LEU A 72 22.45 14.88 -17.88
N PRO A 73 21.38 14.24 -18.39
CA PRO A 73 20.69 14.77 -19.55
C PRO A 73 20.13 16.14 -19.16
N THR A 74 20.91 17.17 -19.43
CA THR A 74 20.50 18.56 -19.54
C THR A 74 19.79 18.68 -20.88
N LYS A 75 18.69 17.95 -21.02
CA LYS A 75 17.76 18.12 -22.13
C LYS A 75 16.39 18.39 -21.50
N ASN A 76 16.08 19.69 -21.47
CA ASN A 76 14.83 20.31 -21.06
C ASN A 76 14.45 20.21 -19.58
N ALA A 77 15.17 20.95 -18.73
CA ALA A 77 14.75 21.32 -17.37
C ALA A 77 13.50 22.25 -17.33
N GLN A 78 12.58 22.15 -18.29
CA GLN A 78 11.44 23.06 -18.42
C GLN A 78 10.07 22.43 -18.16
N LEU A 79 9.96 21.10 -18.09
CA LEU A 79 8.71 20.43 -17.72
C LEU A 79 8.95 19.61 -16.46
N GLN A 80 8.88 20.26 -15.30
CA GLN A 80 8.76 19.54 -14.05
C GLN A 80 7.34 18.95 -14.00
N THR A 81 7.20 17.70 -14.46
CA THR A 81 5.88 17.04 -14.60
C THR A 81 5.30 16.54 -13.28
N TYR A 82 6.15 16.38 -12.25
CA TYR A 82 5.74 16.06 -10.89
C TYR A 82 6.61 16.81 -9.86
N SER A 83 6.08 17.01 -8.65
CA SER A 83 6.77 17.69 -7.56
C SER A 83 7.17 16.68 -6.48
N PRO A 84 8.47 16.58 -6.10
CA PRO A 84 8.88 15.74 -4.97
C PRO A 84 8.52 16.36 -3.61
N TYR A 85 8.01 17.60 -3.58
CA TYR A 85 7.68 18.33 -2.35
C TYR A 85 6.17 18.47 -2.11
N ALA A 86 5.36 18.25 -3.14
CA ALA A 86 3.92 18.43 -3.07
C ALA A 86 3.22 17.25 -3.73
N TYR A 87 2.35 16.59 -2.98
CA TYR A 87 1.54 15.50 -3.49
C TYR A 87 0.55 16.02 -4.55
N SER A 88 0.57 15.39 -5.72
CA SER A 88 -0.48 15.53 -6.72
C SER A 88 -0.68 14.19 -7.39
N ARG A 89 -1.88 13.61 -7.25
CA ARG A 89 -2.22 12.38 -7.94
C ARG A 89 -2.13 12.58 -9.46
N ARG A 90 -1.45 11.67 -10.16
CA ARG A 90 -1.39 11.66 -11.62
C ARG A 90 -2.78 11.48 -12.21
N VAL A 91 -3.11 12.32 -13.18
CA VAL A 91 -4.39 12.24 -13.90
C VAL A 91 -4.38 11.09 -14.89
N THR A 92 -5.42 10.26 -14.85
CA THR A 92 -5.62 9.12 -15.74
C THR A 92 -7.03 9.08 -16.30
N GLU A 93 -7.17 8.62 -17.55
CA GLU A 93 -8.46 8.24 -18.14
C GLU A 93 -8.86 6.88 -17.55
N PRO A 94 -9.97 6.80 -16.81
CA PRO A 94 -10.34 5.57 -16.13
C PRO A 94 -10.73 4.48 -17.14
N VAL A 95 -10.23 3.27 -16.91
CA VAL A 95 -10.69 2.06 -17.60
C VAL A 95 -11.44 1.20 -16.57
N GLN A 96 -12.75 1.07 -16.76
CA GLN A 96 -13.64 0.49 -15.74
C GLN A 96 -13.48 1.23 -14.39
N HIS A 97 -13.03 0.53 -13.34
CA HIS A 97 -12.79 1.07 -12.00
C HIS A 97 -11.30 1.32 -11.69
N ILE A 98 -10.45 1.38 -12.72
CA ILE A 98 -9.00 1.55 -12.57
C ILE A 98 -8.62 2.93 -13.11
N GLY A 99 -8.00 3.76 -12.28
CA GLY A 99 -7.64 5.14 -12.61
C GLY A 99 -8.76 6.16 -12.39
N GLY A 100 -8.51 7.40 -12.82
CA GLY A 100 -9.36 8.56 -12.56
C GLY A 100 -9.49 8.83 -11.06
N HIS A 101 -10.73 8.94 -10.57
CA HIS A 101 -11.02 9.20 -9.16
C HIS A 101 -11.10 7.93 -8.29
N HIS A 102 -11.02 6.74 -8.87
CA HIS A 102 -11.11 5.47 -8.12
C HIS A 102 -9.89 5.26 -7.23
N HIS A 103 -10.03 4.53 -6.13
CA HIS A 103 -8.87 4.13 -5.33
C HIS A 103 -7.99 3.13 -6.10
N PRO A 104 -6.68 3.06 -5.80
CA PRO A 104 -5.82 2.07 -6.41
C PRO A 104 -6.31 0.64 -6.15
N VAL A 105 -6.32 -0.17 -7.21
CA VAL A 105 -6.73 -1.59 -7.13
C VAL A 105 -5.62 -2.47 -6.58
N VAL A 106 -5.99 -3.51 -5.85
CA VAL A 106 -5.07 -4.55 -5.36
C VAL A 106 -5.21 -5.78 -6.26
N MET A 107 -4.10 -6.17 -6.89
CA MET A 107 -4.00 -7.36 -7.72
C MET A 107 -3.13 -8.41 -7.05
N ILE A 108 -3.67 -9.62 -6.91
CA ILE A 108 -2.99 -10.75 -6.27
C ILE A 108 -2.84 -11.91 -7.25
N ASP A 109 -1.66 -12.52 -7.30
CA ASP A 109 -1.46 -13.77 -8.04
C ASP A 109 -1.95 -14.95 -7.21
N VAL A 110 -2.93 -15.68 -7.74
CA VAL A 110 -3.46 -16.90 -7.12
C VAL A 110 -3.29 -18.12 -8.04
N SER A 111 -2.52 -17.96 -9.12
CA SER A 111 -2.33 -18.99 -10.15
C SER A 111 -1.70 -20.27 -9.63
N GLN A 112 -0.96 -20.21 -8.50
CA GLN A 112 -0.31 -21.34 -7.86
C GLN A 112 -1.15 -21.98 -6.73
N GLU A 113 -2.32 -21.42 -6.41
CA GLU A 113 -3.19 -21.95 -5.37
C GLU A 113 -3.99 -23.17 -5.83
N ASN A 114 -4.57 -23.89 -4.85
CA ASN A 114 -5.54 -24.94 -5.15
C ASN A 114 -6.87 -24.34 -5.61
N LEU A 115 -6.99 -24.05 -6.92
CA LEU A 115 -8.19 -23.48 -7.55
C LEU A 115 -9.43 -24.40 -7.57
N LYS A 116 -9.41 -25.46 -6.77
CA LYS A 116 -10.56 -26.33 -6.48
C LYS A 116 -11.17 -26.05 -5.11
N ASP A 117 -10.45 -25.33 -4.25
CA ASP A 117 -10.87 -25.01 -2.90
C ASP A 117 -11.38 -23.56 -2.81
N PRO A 118 -12.69 -23.31 -2.59
CA PRO A 118 -13.21 -21.95 -2.49
C PRO A 118 -12.67 -21.17 -1.28
N TYR A 119 -12.11 -21.84 -0.26
CA TYR A 119 -11.67 -21.22 0.98
C TYR A 119 -10.35 -20.45 0.87
N PHE A 120 -9.51 -20.71 -0.15
CA PHE A 120 -8.24 -19.98 -0.28
C PHE A 120 -8.49 -18.47 -0.47
N LEU A 121 -9.64 -18.10 -1.05
CA LEU A 121 -10.03 -16.70 -1.24
C LEU A 121 -10.25 -15.93 0.08
N ASN A 122 -10.40 -16.63 1.22
CA ASN A 122 -10.42 -16.00 2.54
C ASN A 122 -9.13 -15.22 2.80
N ALA A 123 -7.98 -15.72 2.31
CA ALA A 123 -6.67 -15.07 2.46
C ALA A 123 -6.60 -13.72 1.74
N VAL A 124 -7.45 -13.50 0.73
CA VAL A 124 -7.52 -12.26 -0.05
C VAL A 124 -8.81 -11.48 0.19
N GLY A 125 -9.45 -11.71 1.35
CA GLY A 125 -10.57 -10.91 1.87
C GLY A 125 -11.97 -11.33 1.43
N TYR A 126 -12.13 -12.55 0.90
CA TYR A 126 -13.42 -13.10 0.50
C TYR A 126 -13.78 -14.30 1.37
N ASN A 127 -14.55 -14.07 2.42
CA ASN A 127 -14.92 -15.11 3.39
C ASN A 127 -16.01 -16.01 2.84
N TYR A 128 -15.67 -17.26 2.53
CA TYR A 128 -16.60 -18.25 1.99
C TYR A 128 -17.50 -18.85 3.09
N SER A 129 -18.81 -18.85 2.86
CA SER A 129 -19.82 -19.49 3.70
C SER A 129 -20.40 -20.71 2.99
N ALA A 130 -19.92 -21.91 3.35
CA ALA A 130 -20.39 -23.15 2.72
C ALA A 130 -21.89 -23.43 2.92
N GLY A 131 -22.48 -22.94 4.01
CA GLY A 131 -23.93 -23.10 4.26
C GLY A 131 -24.80 -22.28 3.31
N LEU A 132 -24.30 -21.17 2.79
CA LEU A 132 -25.01 -20.28 1.87
C LEU A 132 -24.50 -20.34 0.42
N ASP A 133 -23.36 -21.03 0.20
CA ASP A 133 -22.62 -21.04 -1.06
C ASP A 133 -22.33 -19.62 -1.57
N LYS A 134 -21.87 -18.76 -0.64
CA LYS A 134 -21.66 -17.32 -0.88
C LYS A 134 -20.41 -16.80 -0.21
N TYR A 135 -19.88 -15.72 -0.77
CA TYR A 135 -18.76 -14.97 -0.22
C TYR A 135 -19.23 -13.70 0.49
N ASN A 136 -18.67 -13.45 1.67
CA ASN A 136 -18.78 -12.16 2.37
C ASN A 136 -17.46 -11.39 2.17
N LEU A 137 -17.57 -10.18 1.65
CA LEU A 137 -16.41 -9.31 1.45
C LEU A 137 -15.96 -8.68 2.77
N THR A 138 -14.64 -8.61 2.95
CA THR A 138 -14.01 -7.74 3.94
C THR A 138 -13.57 -6.43 3.30
N ASP A 139 -13.21 -5.44 4.12
CA ASP A 139 -12.63 -4.17 3.63
C ASP A 139 -11.26 -4.33 2.93
N GLN A 140 -10.61 -5.48 3.11
CA GLN A 140 -9.35 -5.86 2.48
C GLN A 140 -9.55 -6.94 1.40
N ALA A 141 -10.75 -7.03 0.81
CA ALA A 141 -10.98 -7.83 -0.38
C ALA A 141 -10.21 -7.26 -1.57
N CYS A 142 -9.32 -8.05 -2.18
CA CYS A 142 -8.60 -7.63 -3.40
C CYS A 142 -9.58 -7.43 -4.57
N ASP A 143 -9.21 -6.60 -5.55
CA ASP A 143 -10.11 -6.25 -6.65
C ASP A 143 -9.88 -7.16 -7.88
N LEU A 144 -8.64 -7.60 -8.08
CA LEU A 144 -8.20 -8.38 -9.23
C LEU A 144 -7.41 -9.62 -8.74
N VAL A 145 -7.64 -10.76 -9.40
CA VAL A 145 -6.83 -11.98 -9.20
C VAL A 145 -6.24 -12.44 -10.52
N PHE A 146 -4.94 -12.72 -10.52
CA PHE A 146 -4.25 -13.31 -11.65
C PHE A 146 -4.27 -14.84 -11.53
N LEU A 147 -4.78 -15.49 -12.57
CA LEU A 147 -4.91 -16.95 -12.67
C LEU A 147 -3.94 -17.57 -13.67
N GLY A 148 -3.24 -16.75 -14.46
CA GLY A 148 -2.35 -17.21 -15.52
C GLY A 148 -3.11 -18.04 -16.56
N ASP A 149 -2.75 -19.31 -16.67
CA ASP A 149 -3.38 -20.29 -17.57
C ASP A 149 -4.28 -21.29 -16.83
N ASN A 150 -4.46 -21.14 -15.52
CA ASN A 150 -5.18 -22.10 -14.69
C ASN A 150 -6.67 -21.73 -14.57
N LEU A 151 -7.55 -22.71 -14.79
CA LEU A 151 -9.00 -22.52 -14.71
C LEU A 151 -9.56 -23.04 -13.38
N PRO A 152 -10.28 -22.21 -12.61
CA PRO A 152 -10.90 -22.65 -11.37
C PRO A 152 -12.07 -23.61 -11.60
N SER A 153 -12.34 -24.46 -10.62
CA SER A 153 -13.47 -25.40 -10.67
C SER A 153 -14.71 -24.95 -9.88
N PHE A 154 -14.72 -23.69 -9.43
CA PHE A 154 -15.82 -23.06 -8.72
C PHE A 154 -16.04 -21.62 -9.23
N SER A 155 -17.17 -21.03 -8.87
CA SER A 155 -17.51 -19.67 -9.31
C SER A 155 -16.87 -18.63 -8.40
N PHE A 156 -16.13 -17.69 -9.00
CA PHE A 156 -15.56 -16.58 -8.25
C PHE A 156 -16.64 -15.54 -7.91
N PRO A 157 -16.45 -14.76 -6.83
CA PRO A 157 -17.31 -13.62 -6.49
C PRO A 157 -17.47 -12.66 -7.68
N GLY A 158 -18.70 -12.20 -7.94
CA GLY A 158 -18.99 -11.37 -9.12
C GLY A 158 -18.27 -10.01 -9.15
N ASN A 159 -17.80 -9.52 -8.01
CA ASN A 159 -17.03 -8.29 -7.90
C ASN A 159 -15.51 -8.50 -8.06
N LEU A 160 -15.04 -9.75 -8.06
CA LEU A 160 -13.63 -10.13 -8.18
C LEU A 160 -13.28 -10.42 -9.63
N LYS A 161 -12.52 -9.53 -10.28
CA LYS A 161 -12.14 -9.71 -11.69
C LYS A 161 -11.06 -10.76 -11.83
N GLN A 162 -11.24 -11.65 -12.80
CA GLN A 162 -10.33 -12.76 -13.08
C GLN A 162 -9.43 -12.40 -14.26
N ILE A 163 -8.11 -12.41 -14.06
CA ILE A 163 -7.13 -12.04 -15.08
C ILE A 163 -6.41 -13.31 -15.57
N TYR A 164 -6.41 -13.52 -16.89
CA TYR A 164 -5.78 -14.67 -17.54
C TYR A 164 -4.78 -14.23 -18.59
N ASN A 165 -3.78 -15.08 -18.86
CA ASN A 165 -2.95 -14.91 -20.05
C ASN A 165 -3.83 -14.89 -21.31
N HIS A 166 -3.53 -14.00 -22.26
CA HIS A 166 -4.36 -13.76 -23.44
C HIS A 166 -4.78 -15.05 -24.18
N LYS A 167 -3.87 -16.02 -24.34
CA LYS A 167 -4.15 -17.30 -25.02
C LYS A 167 -5.23 -18.11 -24.32
N THR A 168 -5.18 -18.16 -22.98
CA THR A 168 -6.18 -18.86 -22.17
C THR A 168 -7.50 -18.09 -22.18
N TRP A 169 -7.45 -16.76 -22.03
CA TRP A 169 -8.65 -15.91 -22.12
C TRP A 169 -9.41 -16.10 -23.44
N LEU A 170 -8.70 -16.18 -24.59
CA LEU A 170 -9.32 -16.41 -25.89
C LEU A 170 -10.13 -17.70 -25.94
N ALA A 171 -9.65 -18.75 -25.27
CA ALA A 171 -10.27 -20.08 -25.24
C ALA A 171 -11.45 -20.19 -24.26
N LEU A 172 -11.68 -19.17 -23.41
CA LEU A 172 -12.80 -19.15 -22.48
C LEU A 172 -14.13 -19.11 -23.25
N ARG A 173 -15.07 -19.97 -22.85
CA ARG A 173 -16.45 -19.97 -23.36
C ARG A 173 -17.25 -18.80 -22.81
N ASP A 174 -17.05 -18.50 -21.53
CA ASP A 174 -17.63 -17.36 -20.84
C ASP A 174 -16.51 -16.41 -20.43
N LYS A 175 -16.60 -15.17 -20.91
CA LYS A 175 -15.63 -14.10 -20.64
C LYS A 175 -16.20 -13.06 -19.67
N HIS A 176 -17.36 -13.31 -19.09
CA HIS A 176 -17.95 -12.41 -18.11
C HIS A 176 -17.00 -12.24 -16.91
N ASN A 177 -16.62 -10.99 -16.62
CA ASN A 177 -15.69 -10.64 -15.54
C ASN A 177 -14.29 -11.29 -15.64
N CYS A 178 -13.93 -11.78 -16.82
CA CYS A 178 -12.64 -12.39 -17.13
C CYS A 178 -11.93 -11.53 -18.17
N HIS A 179 -10.71 -11.09 -17.89
CA HIS A 179 -9.99 -10.12 -18.72
C HIS A 179 -8.58 -10.65 -19.08
N PRO A 180 -8.06 -10.29 -20.27
CA PRO A 180 -6.76 -10.74 -20.73
C PRO A 180 -5.62 -9.86 -20.22
N VAL A 181 -4.48 -10.51 -19.93
CA VAL A 181 -3.16 -9.86 -19.90
C VAL A 181 -2.34 -10.26 -21.12
N PHE A 182 -1.65 -9.27 -21.69
CA PHE A 182 -0.81 -9.40 -22.88
C PHE A 182 0.62 -8.97 -22.57
N SER A 183 1.60 -9.58 -23.25
CA SER A 183 2.84 -8.86 -23.55
C SER A 183 2.58 -7.74 -24.58
N LEU A 184 3.44 -6.73 -24.65
CA LEU A 184 3.30 -5.64 -25.63
C LEU A 184 3.21 -6.15 -27.07
N ASP A 185 4.06 -7.10 -27.45
CA ASP A 185 4.10 -7.67 -28.80
C ASP A 185 2.80 -8.43 -29.11
N GLU A 186 2.30 -9.22 -28.15
CA GLU A 186 1.01 -9.91 -28.28
C GLU A 186 -0.14 -8.90 -28.41
N PHE A 187 -0.15 -7.82 -27.64
CA PHE A 187 -1.20 -6.81 -27.72
C PHE A 187 -1.23 -6.10 -29.08
N ASN A 188 -0.06 -5.80 -29.64
CA ASN A 188 0.07 -5.15 -30.94
C ASN A 188 -0.29 -6.10 -32.10
N ALA A 189 0.02 -7.40 -31.98
CA ALA A 189 -0.27 -8.39 -33.01
C ALA A 189 -1.71 -8.93 -32.96
N SER A 190 -2.38 -8.86 -31.79
CA SER A 190 -3.70 -9.45 -31.60
C SER A 190 -4.81 -8.60 -32.19
N THR A 191 -5.68 -9.24 -32.98
CA THR A 191 -6.88 -8.61 -33.56
C THR A 191 -8.08 -8.68 -32.61
N ILE A 192 -8.14 -9.70 -31.76
CA ILE A 192 -9.19 -9.90 -30.77
C ILE A 192 -8.66 -9.40 -29.43
N LYS A 193 -9.39 -8.46 -28.84
CA LYS A 193 -9.12 -7.84 -27.54
C LYS A 193 -10.40 -7.82 -26.74
N ASP A 194 -10.29 -7.63 -25.44
CA ASP A 194 -11.46 -7.38 -24.59
C ASP A 194 -12.01 -5.98 -24.91
N GLU A 195 -13.32 -5.87 -25.10
CA GLU A 195 -13.97 -4.59 -25.40
C GLU A 195 -13.99 -3.65 -24.19
N HIS A 196 -13.79 -4.16 -22.98
CA HIS A 196 -14.00 -3.45 -21.73
C HIS A 196 -12.71 -3.18 -20.95
N LEU A 197 -11.76 -4.12 -20.92
CA LEU A 197 -10.54 -4.00 -20.13
C LEU A 197 -9.43 -4.94 -20.62
N ASN A 198 -8.28 -4.38 -20.98
CA ASN A 198 -7.09 -5.13 -21.40
C ASN A 198 -5.89 -4.75 -20.53
N PHE A 199 -5.18 -5.74 -20.01
CA PHE A 199 -3.93 -5.50 -19.30
C PHE A 199 -2.74 -5.72 -20.24
N VAL A 200 -1.77 -4.81 -20.23
CA VAL A 200 -0.54 -4.95 -21.01
C VAL A 200 0.66 -4.86 -20.07
N GLU A 201 1.45 -5.92 -20.01
CA GLU A 201 2.70 -5.92 -19.25
C GLU A 201 3.77 -5.11 -19.96
N ILE A 202 4.42 -4.21 -19.21
CA ILE A 202 5.47 -3.32 -19.69
C ILE A 202 6.64 -3.38 -18.72
N ASP A 203 7.84 -3.63 -19.24
CA ASP A 203 9.08 -3.42 -18.47
C ASP A 203 9.45 -1.94 -18.53
N ALA A 204 9.65 -1.32 -17.36
CA ALA A 204 9.99 0.10 -17.24
C ALA A 204 11.22 0.49 -18.08
N THR A 205 12.18 -0.42 -18.25
CA THR A 205 13.41 -0.19 -19.04
C THR A 205 13.16 -0.04 -20.54
N GLN A 206 12.03 -0.54 -21.03
CA GLN A 206 11.70 -0.57 -22.46
C GLN A 206 10.85 0.62 -22.91
N PHE A 207 10.55 1.57 -22.00
CA PHE A 207 9.59 2.65 -22.28
C PHE A 207 9.89 3.46 -23.55
N ASN A 208 11.17 3.75 -23.80
CA ASN A 208 11.58 4.56 -24.95
C ASN A 208 11.38 3.86 -26.30
N HIS A 209 11.19 2.55 -26.30
CA HIS A 209 10.97 1.73 -27.49
C HIS A 209 9.50 1.35 -27.69
N LEU A 210 8.60 1.81 -26.81
CA LEU A 210 7.17 1.52 -26.92
C LEU A 210 6.56 2.16 -28.15
N SER A 211 6.22 1.33 -29.14
CA SER A 211 5.30 1.69 -30.21
C SER A 211 3.89 1.32 -29.75
N LEU A 212 3.17 2.30 -29.23
CA LEU A 212 1.82 2.11 -28.70
C LEU A 212 0.81 2.47 -29.80
N HIS A 213 0.13 1.47 -30.34
CA HIS A 213 -0.97 1.64 -31.27
C HIS A 213 -2.28 1.22 -30.59
N GLN A 214 -3.35 2.00 -30.78
CA GLN A 214 -4.72 1.66 -30.33
C GLN A 214 -4.84 1.30 -28.83
N LEU A 215 -4.58 2.29 -27.97
CA LEU A 215 -4.67 2.16 -26.51
C LEU A 215 -6.11 2.36 -25.98
N VAL A 216 -7.05 1.59 -26.52
CA VAL A 216 -8.45 1.66 -26.07
C VAL A 216 -8.66 0.66 -24.94
N ASN A 217 -9.17 1.13 -23.80
CA ASN A 217 -9.46 0.30 -22.62
C ASN A 217 -8.24 -0.49 -22.12
N VAL A 218 -7.07 0.16 -22.09
CA VAL A 218 -5.80 -0.45 -21.68
C VAL A 218 -5.41 0.02 -20.28
N VAL A 219 -4.96 -0.93 -19.46
CA VAL A 219 -4.26 -0.69 -18.19
C VAL A 219 -2.87 -1.31 -18.30
N PHE A 220 -1.83 -0.55 -17.94
CA PHE A 220 -0.48 -1.11 -17.91
C PHE A 220 -0.22 -1.85 -16.60
N ILE A 221 0.47 -2.98 -16.70
CA ILE A 221 1.11 -3.65 -15.57
C ILE A 221 2.60 -3.37 -15.69
N LEU A 222 3.08 -2.42 -14.89
CA LEU A 222 4.45 -1.95 -14.94
C LEU A 222 5.34 -2.83 -14.07
N ASN A 223 6.23 -3.60 -14.69
CA ASN A 223 7.26 -4.37 -14.00
C ASN A 223 8.65 -3.77 -14.27
N THR A 224 9.67 -4.26 -13.56
CA THR A 224 11.06 -3.98 -13.90
C THR A 224 11.98 -5.02 -13.29
N SER A 225 13.00 -5.41 -14.05
CA SER A 225 14.11 -6.21 -13.58
C SER A 225 15.29 -5.38 -13.05
N ALA A 226 15.19 -4.05 -13.09
CA ALA A 226 16.25 -3.16 -12.64
C ALA A 226 16.52 -3.30 -11.13
N GLN A 227 17.80 -3.30 -10.77
CA GLN A 227 18.25 -3.36 -9.37
C GLN A 227 17.75 -2.14 -8.57
N HIS A 228 17.68 -0.97 -9.21
CA HIS A 228 17.14 0.27 -8.66
C HIS A 228 15.68 0.49 -9.09
N GLY A 229 14.85 -0.52 -8.87
CA GLY A 229 13.51 -0.63 -9.46
C GLY A 229 12.59 0.56 -9.21
N MET A 230 12.58 1.12 -7.99
CA MET A 230 11.75 2.28 -7.66
C MET A 230 12.05 3.48 -8.58
N ALA A 231 13.32 3.88 -8.69
CA ALA A 231 13.70 5.01 -9.55
C ALA A 231 13.42 4.74 -11.04
N GLU A 232 13.58 3.49 -11.49
CA GLU A 232 13.27 3.11 -12.88
C GLU A 232 11.76 3.25 -13.17
N GLN A 233 10.91 2.76 -12.26
CA GLN A 233 9.46 2.90 -12.37
C GLN A 233 9.03 4.36 -12.23
N ARG A 234 9.70 5.15 -11.38
CA ARG A 234 9.47 6.60 -11.30
C ARG A 234 9.78 7.30 -12.62
N ALA A 235 10.91 6.97 -13.25
CA ALA A 235 11.29 7.51 -14.55
C ALA A 235 10.26 7.18 -15.64
N PHE A 236 9.67 5.98 -15.59
CA PHE A 236 8.56 5.59 -16.46
C PHE A 236 7.34 6.52 -16.31
N PHE A 237 6.93 6.83 -15.08
CA PHE A 237 5.81 7.74 -14.84
C PHE A 237 6.09 9.17 -15.32
N VAL A 238 7.29 9.69 -15.07
CA VAL A 238 7.74 10.99 -15.61
C VAL A 238 7.62 10.98 -17.13
N ALA A 239 8.10 9.93 -17.78
CA ALA A 239 8.07 9.82 -19.22
C ALA A 239 6.63 9.66 -19.79
N LEU A 240 5.70 9.05 -19.05
CA LEU A 240 4.28 9.08 -19.40
C LEU A 240 3.71 10.50 -19.35
N GLN A 241 4.03 11.27 -18.30
CA GLN A 241 3.55 12.64 -18.16
C GLN A 241 4.13 13.57 -19.23
N GLU A 242 5.42 13.45 -19.55
CA GLU A 242 6.06 14.22 -20.62
C GLU A 242 5.42 13.96 -21.99
N LYS A 243 4.92 12.73 -22.22
CA LYS A 243 4.17 12.34 -23.42
C LYS A 243 2.66 12.60 -23.31
N ASN A 244 2.18 13.16 -22.20
CA ASN A 244 0.76 13.37 -21.89
C ASN A 244 -0.11 12.10 -22.04
N LEU A 245 0.43 10.95 -21.62
CA LEU A 245 -0.28 9.67 -21.64
C LEU A 245 -1.01 9.43 -20.32
N GLN A 246 -2.34 9.41 -20.37
CA GLN A 246 -3.22 9.28 -19.20
C GLN A 246 -3.66 7.84 -18.94
N ILE A 247 -2.88 6.86 -19.38
CA ILE A 247 -3.19 5.42 -19.23
C ILE A 247 -3.04 5.03 -17.75
N PRO A 248 -4.00 4.32 -17.13
CA PRO A 248 -3.84 3.80 -15.77
C PRO A 248 -2.72 2.75 -15.66
N VAL A 249 -2.02 2.72 -14.53
CA VAL A 249 -0.87 1.82 -14.32
C VAL A 249 -0.98 1.07 -12.99
N ILE A 250 -0.98 -0.25 -13.03
CA ILE A 250 -0.74 -1.12 -11.88
C ILE A 250 0.77 -1.33 -11.74
N ILE A 251 1.32 -0.98 -10.58
CA ILE A 251 2.76 -1.12 -10.30
C ILE A 251 3.01 -2.53 -9.77
N LYS A 252 3.80 -3.32 -10.51
CA LYS A 252 4.22 -4.67 -10.13
C LYS A 252 5.66 -4.69 -9.66
N ARG A 253 5.93 -5.35 -8.53
CA ARG A 253 7.28 -5.65 -8.05
C ARG A 253 7.39 -7.11 -7.66
N THR A 254 8.43 -7.77 -8.18
CA THR A 254 8.74 -9.16 -7.87
C THR A 254 9.89 -9.23 -6.88
N TYR A 255 9.71 -10.00 -5.80
CA TYR A 255 10.68 -10.23 -4.75
C TYR A 255 11.05 -11.72 -4.70
N LYS A 256 12.32 -12.02 -4.43
CA LYS A 256 12.84 -13.39 -4.35
C LYS A 256 13.55 -13.58 -3.03
N ASP A 257 13.35 -14.74 -2.41
CA ASP A 257 14.12 -15.21 -1.24
C ASP A 257 14.15 -14.22 -0.06
N LEU A 258 13.03 -13.52 0.19
CA LEU A 258 12.86 -12.67 1.38
C LEU A 258 12.00 -13.39 2.41
N ASP A 259 12.29 -13.18 3.69
CA ASP A 259 11.34 -13.46 4.77
C ASP A 259 10.19 -12.43 4.79
N ALA A 260 9.17 -12.69 5.62
CA ALA A 260 7.95 -11.90 5.68
C ALA A 260 8.20 -10.43 6.08
N ASP A 261 9.05 -10.20 7.09
CA ASP A 261 9.34 -8.86 7.61
C ASP A 261 10.10 -8.02 6.56
N ASN A 262 11.13 -8.61 5.94
CA ASN A 262 11.89 -7.94 4.89
C ASN A 262 11.04 -7.68 3.65
N LEU A 263 10.15 -8.61 3.28
CA LEU A 263 9.21 -8.41 2.18
C LEU A 263 8.34 -7.17 2.41
N GLN A 264 7.71 -7.05 3.59
CA GLN A 264 6.88 -5.90 3.95
C GLN A 264 7.66 -4.59 3.85
N LEU A 265 8.84 -4.52 4.48
CA LEU A 265 9.66 -3.32 4.49
C LEU A 265 10.15 -2.93 3.09
N TYR A 266 10.59 -3.89 2.28
CA TYR A 266 11.13 -3.62 0.94
C TYR A 266 10.02 -3.28 -0.06
N ALA A 267 8.87 -3.97 0.02
CA ALA A 267 7.70 -3.63 -0.78
C ALA A 267 7.18 -2.23 -0.45
N ALA A 268 7.10 -1.89 0.83
CA ALA A 268 6.69 -0.56 1.29
C ALA A 268 7.66 0.53 0.86
N THR A 269 8.97 0.27 0.87
CA THR A 269 9.99 1.19 0.37
C THR A 269 9.85 1.42 -1.15
N ASP A 270 9.71 0.35 -1.93
CA ASP A 270 9.65 0.43 -3.40
C ASP A 270 8.34 1.06 -3.90
N LEU A 271 7.22 0.49 -3.48
CA LEU A 271 5.90 0.84 -4.00
C LEU A 271 5.35 2.08 -3.30
N GLY A 272 5.60 2.21 -2.00
CA GLY A 272 5.16 3.35 -1.21
C GLY A 272 5.70 4.67 -1.74
N ALA A 273 6.98 4.71 -2.14
CA ALA A 273 7.61 5.88 -2.75
C ALA A 273 6.83 6.40 -3.98
N LEU A 274 6.43 5.49 -4.86
CA LEU A 274 5.70 5.85 -6.09
C LEU A 274 4.30 6.36 -5.76
N PHE A 275 3.62 5.75 -4.79
CA PHE A 275 2.31 6.23 -4.35
C PHE A 275 2.40 7.57 -3.62
N THR A 276 3.45 7.84 -2.84
CA THR A 276 3.69 9.18 -2.24
C THR A 276 4.02 10.24 -3.28
N ASP A 277 4.59 9.86 -4.42
CA ASP A 277 4.78 10.75 -5.57
C ASP A 277 3.46 11.04 -6.33
N GLY A 278 2.36 10.37 -5.97
CA GLY A 278 1.07 10.47 -6.65
C GLY A 278 0.96 9.58 -7.89
N PHE A 279 1.85 8.61 -8.05
CA PHE A 279 1.83 7.63 -9.13
C PHE A 279 1.10 6.34 -8.75
N GLY A 280 0.76 5.55 -9.77
CA GLY A 280 0.07 4.28 -9.61
C GLY A 280 -1.45 4.38 -9.48
N ASP A 281 -2.12 3.45 -10.15
CA ASP A 281 -3.57 3.24 -10.12
C ASP A 281 -3.91 1.82 -9.61
N GLY A 282 -2.88 1.04 -9.25
CA GLY A 282 -3.00 -0.23 -8.57
C GLY A 282 -1.65 -0.78 -8.15
N ILE A 283 -1.67 -1.82 -7.33
CA ILE A 283 -0.51 -2.45 -6.71
C ILE A 283 -0.55 -3.97 -6.95
N TRP A 284 0.60 -4.54 -7.29
CA TRP A 284 0.81 -5.98 -7.37
C TRP A 284 2.17 -6.35 -6.77
N ILE A 285 2.15 -6.95 -5.58
CA ILE A 285 3.33 -7.54 -4.94
C ILE A 285 3.39 -9.01 -5.35
N ASP A 286 4.47 -9.39 -6.01
CA ASP A 286 4.74 -10.76 -6.42
C ASP A 286 5.93 -11.30 -5.63
N ALA A 287 5.72 -12.33 -4.83
CA ALA A 287 6.80 -12.98 -4.07
C ALA A 287 6.51 -14.48 -3.97
N ALA A 288 7.08 -15.24 -4.89
CA ALA A 288 6.86 -16.69 -4.96
C ALA A 288 7.22 -17.37 -3.62
N GLY A 289 6.30 -18.21 -3.13
CA GLY A 289 6.47 -18.95 -1.87
C GLY A 289 6.04 -18.21 -0.61
N GLN A 290 5.61 -16.95 -0.71
CA GLN A 290 5.05 -16.19 0.41
C GLN A 290 3.55 -16.40 0.57
N ASN A 291 3.05 -16.15 1.78
CA ASN A 291 1.64 -16.33 2.11
C ASN A 291 0.76 -15.26 1.42
N LEU A 292 -0.35 -15.67 0.77
CA LEU A 292 -1.27 -14.73 0.11
C LEU A 292 -1.84 -13.66 1.04
N ALA A 293 -2.19 -14.03 2.28
CA ALA A 293 -2.71 -13.09 3.26
C ALA A 293 -1.67 -12.01 3.61
N LEU A 294 -0.39 -12.39 3.67
CA LEU A 294 0.70 -11.44 3.85
C LEU A 294 0.80 -10.47 2.66
N LEU A 295 0.77 -10.98 1.42
CA LEU A 295 0.84 -10.14 0.22
C LEU A 295 -0.33 -9.16 0.14
N ASN A 296 -1.54 -9.64 0.46
CA ASN A 296 -2.74 -8.84 0.47
C ASN A 296 -2.70 -7.77 1.58
N ALA A 297 -2.39 -8.17 2.82
CA ALA A 297 -2.26 -7.25 3.95
C ALA A 297 -1.19 -6.19 3.70
N THR A 298 -0.02 -6.58 3.17
CA THR A 298 1.06 -5.65 2.81
C THR A 298 0.60 -4.66 1.75
N SER A 299 -0.10 -5.13 0.71
CA SER A 299 -0.61 -4.26 -0.36
C SER A 299 -1.56 -3.20 0.19
N PHE A 300 -2.55 -3.60 0.98
CA PHE A 300 -3.47 -2.66 1.64
C PHE A 300 -2.77 -1.76 2.65
N GLY A 301 -1.79 -2.28 3.39
CA GLY A 301 -0.99 -1.52 4.35
C GLY A 301 -0.20 -0.40 3.69
N ILE A 302 0.40 -0.65 2.53
CA ILE A 302 1.10 0.38 1.74
C ILE A 302 0.11 1.46 1.25
N LEU A 303 -1.04 1.05 0.72
CA LEU A 303 -2.04 2.01 0.25
C LEU A 303 -2.64 2.84 1.40
N GLN A 304 -2.81 2.24 2.59
CA GLN A 304 -3.24 2.92 3.81
C GLN A 304 -2.17 3.91 4.29
N ALA A 305 -0.91 3.49 4.36
CA ALA A 305 0.21 4.32 4.81
C ALA A 305 0.46 5.53 3.89
N THR A 306 0.22 5.36 2.59
CA THR A 306 0.31 6.44 1.59
C THR A 306 -0.99 7.25 1.46
N ARG A 307 -2.03 6.90 2.24
CA ARG A 307 -3.37 7.51 2.23
C ARG A 307 -4.04 7.52 0.84
N THR A 308 -3.66 6.58 -0.03
CA THR A 308 -4.23 6.45 -1.38
C THR A 308 -5.48 5.58 -1.40
N ARG A 309 -5.61 4.65 -0.45
CA ARG A 309 -6.81 3.87 -0.16
C ARG A 309 -6.90 3.57 1.33
N ILE A 310 -8.05 3.86 1.94
CA ILE A 310 -8.30 3.60 3.35
C ILE A 310 -9.15 2.34 3.49
N SER A 311 -8.61 1.32 4.18
CA SER A 311 -9.29 0.04 4.39
C SER A 311 -9.67 -0.23 5.84
N LYS A 312 -9.12 0.53 6.80
CA LYS A 312 -9.40 0.36 8.24
C LYS A 312 -9.25 1.68 8.99
N THR A 313 -9.65 1.69 10.27
CA THR A 313 -9.36 2.78 11.20
C THR A 313 -7.85 3.02 11.27
N GLU A 314 -7.44 4.28 11.24
CA GLU A 314 -6.04 4.70 11.33
C GLU A 314 -5.72 5.07 12.78
N TYR A 315 -4.65 4.48 13.32
CA TYR A 315 -4.15 4.80 14.64
C TYR A 315 -2.84 5.57 14.50
N ILE A 316 -2.77 6.70 15.20
CA ILE A 316 -1.62 7.59 15.24
C ILE A 316 -1.13 7.54 16.69
N SER A 317 -0.02 6.89 16.96
CA SER A 317 0.50 6.76 18.32
C SER A 317 1.90 7.33 18.45
N CYS A 318 2.24 7.77 19.65
CA CYS A 318 3.63 8.13 19.95
C CYS A 318 4.46 6.85 20.17
N PRO A 319 5.80 6.91 20.05
CA PRO A 319 6.63 5.84 20.59
C PRO A 319 6.47 5.79 22.12
N SER A 320 6.71 4.62 22.71
CA SER A 320 6.81 4.52 24.17
C SER A 320 8.06 5.31 24.64
N CYS A 321 7.94 6.06 25.75
CA CYS A 321 9.09 6.78 26.31
C CYS A 321 8.94 6.95 27.82
N GLY A 322 10.00 7.42 28.50
CA GLY A 322 9.97 7.64 29.95
C GLY A 322 8.99 8.72 30.44
N ARG A 323 8.25 9.39 29.55
CA ARG A 323 7.20 10.36 29.88
C ARG A 323 5.80 9.76 29.79
N THR A 324 5.65 8.54 29.26
CA THR A 324 4.36 7.89 29.10
C THR A 324 3.70 7.68 30.47
N LEU A 325 2.43 8.04 30.58
CA LEU A 325 1.68 8.07 31.86
C LEU A 325 0.74 6.87 32.08
N PHE A 326 0.68 5.96 31.11
CA PHE A 326 -0.11 4.72 31.14
C PHE A 326 0.58 3.68 30.24
N ASP A 327 0.15 2.42 30.29
CA ASP A 327 0.66 1.43 29.34
C ASP A 327 0.13 1.72 27.93
N LEU A 328 0.99 2.32 27.10
CA LEU A 328 0.61 2.76 25.76
C LEU A 328 0.28 1.59 24.84
N GLN A 329 0.97 0.47 24.97
CA GLN A 329 0.80 -0.70 24.10
C GLN A 329 -0.54 -1.37 24.41
N GLU A 330 -0.78 -1.69 25.68
CA GLU A 330 -2.04 -2.30 26.12
C GLU A 330 -3.24 -1.39 25.83
N THR A 331 -3.11 -0.09 26.10
CA THR A 331 -4.19 0.87 25.84
C THR A 331 -4.46 1.03 24.34
N THR A 332 -3.41 1.03 23.51
CA THR A 332 -3.57 1.07 22.05
C THR A 332 -4.30 -0.16 21.55
N GLN A 333 -3.91 -1.36 21.98
CA GLN A 333 -4.59 -2.59 21.63
C GLN A 333 -6.05 -2.61 22.12
N LEU A 334 -6.31 -2.12 23.33
CA LEU A 334 -7.66 -2.04 23.88
C LEU A 334 -8.55 -1.10 23.05
N ILE A 335 -8.06 0.11 22.73
CA ILE A 335 -8.78 1.06 21.86
C ILE A 335 -9.03 0.42 20.49
N ARG A 336 -8.01 -0.19 19.88
CA ARG A 336 -8.11 -0.89 18.59
C ARG A 336 -9.20 -1.96 18.60
N SER A 337 -9.22 -2.82 19.62
CA SER A 337 -10.19 -3.92 19.73
C SER A 337 -11.66 -3.47 19.71
N ARG A 338 -11.92 -2.23 20.12
CA ARG A 338 -13.27 -1.63 20.17
C ARG A 338 -13.55 -0.64 19.04
N THR A 339 -12.56 -0.25 18.23
CA THR A 339 -12.72 0.81 17.21
C THR A 339 -12.16 0.44 15.82
N ASP A 340 -11.65 -0.79 15.63
CA ASP A 340 -11.07 -1.32 14.39
C ASP A 340 -11.98 -1.25 13.14
N HIS A 341 -13.29 -1.34 13.36
CA HIS A 341 -14.33 -1.35 12.34
C HIS A 341 -14.75 0.06 11.88
N LEU A 342 -14.25 1.13 12.53
CA LEU A 342 -14.57 2.52 12.19
C LEU A 342 -13.71 3.02 11.01
N LYS A 343 -13.89 2.39 9.85
CA LYS A 343 -13.16 2.71 8.62
C LYS A 343 -13.19 4.20 8.29
N GLY A 344 -12.03 4.77 8.00
CA GLY A 344 -11.88 6.18 7.65
C GLY A 344 -11.62 7.09 8.84
N LEU A 345 -11.82 6.60 10.07
CA LEU A 345 -11.58 7.38 11.28
C LEU A 345 -10.11 7.32 11.70
N LYS A 346 -9.58 8.46 12.16
CA LYS A 346 -8.22 8.60 12.69
C LYS A 346 -8.24 8.85 14.19
N ILE A 347 -7.60 7.97 14.95
CA ILE A 347 -7.55 8.05 16.41
C ILE A 347 -6.10 8.21 16.87
N GLY A 348 -5.81 9.35 17.49
CA GLY A 348 -4.53 9.67 18.12
C GLY A 348 -4.43 9.11 19.53
N ILE A 349 -3.36 8.39 19.86
CA ILE A 349 -3.15 7.76 21.18
C ILE A 349 -1.77 8.16 21.70
N MET A 350 -1.75 9.04 22.69
CA MET A 350 -0.55 9.75 23.10
C MET A 350 -0.26 9.50 24.57
N GLY A 351 0.94 8.98 24.85
CA GLY A 351 1.39 8.64 26.20
C GLY A 351 1.54 9.85 27.14
N CYS A 352 1.74 11.05 26.60
CA CYS A 352 1.91 12.27 27.39
C CYS A 352 1.41 13.53 26.66
N ILE A 353 1.15 14.59 27.44
CA ILE A 353 0.68 15.89 26.94
C ILE A 353 1.74 16.70 26.17
N VAL A 354 3.02 16.34 26.27
CA VAL A 354 4.11 17.21 25.80
C VAL A 354 4.13 17.33 24.28
N ASN A 355 4.30 16.21 23.58
CA ASN A 355 4.26 16.19 22.12
C ASN A 355 2.92 15.66 21.59
N GLY A 356 2.11 15.02 22.45
CA GLY A 356 0.89 14.33 22.06
C GLY A 356 -0.06 15.18 21.19
N PRO A 357 -0.46 16.38 21.62
CA PRO A 357 -1.36 17.24 20.82
C PRO A 357 -0.81 17.62 19.44
N GLY A 358 0.51 17.77 19.30
CA GLY A 358 1.14 18.06 18.01
C GLY A 358 1.25 16.83 17.12
N GLU A 359 1.60 15.67 17.68
CA GLU A 359 1.72 14.40 16.95
C GLU A 359 0.37 13.90 16.43
N MET A 360 -0.73 14.19 17.14
CA MET A 360 -2.08 13.83 16.71
C MET A 360 -2.84 14.96 15.98
N ALA A 361 -2.14 15.99 15.49
CA ALA A 361 -2.78 17.16 14.88
C ALA A 361 -3.74 16.81 13.71
N ASP A 362 -3.47 15.70 13.02
CA ASP A 362 -4.23 15.17 11.89
C ASP A 362 -5.28 14.12 12.29
N ALA A 363 -5.44 13.81 13.58
CA ALA A 363 -6.41 12.84 14.08
C ALA A 363 -7.80 13.46 14.24
N ASP A 364 -8.86 12.67 14.03
CA ASP A 364 -10.24 13.09 14.28
C ASP A 364 -10.55 13.11 15.78
N TYR A 365 -9.97 12.15 16.52
CA TYR A 365 -10.10 12.03 17.96
C TYR A 365 -8.75 11.77 18.62
N GLY A 366 -8.57 12.27 19.84
CA GLY A 366 -7.33 12.11 20.60
C GLY A 366 -7.54 11.56 22.00
N TYR A 367 -6.69 10.61 22.40
CA TYR A 367 -6.59 10.02 23.73
C TYR A 367 -5.21 10.34 24.31
N VAL A 368 -5.11 11.31 25.23
CA VAL A 368 -3.83 11.84 25.69
C VAL A 368 -3.65 11.70 27.19
N GLY A 369 -2.53 11.10 27.60
CA GLY A 369 -2.10 11.06 29.00
C GLY A 369 -1.72 12.45 29.51
N THR A 370 -2.41 12.92 30.55
CA THR A 370 -2.19 14.27 31.13
C THR A 370 -1.73 14.24 32.59
N GLY A 371 -1.92 13.12 33.27
CA GLY A 371 -1.27 12.79 34.53
C GLY A 371 -1.44 11.28 34.82
N PRO A 372 -0.88 10.78 35.92
CA PRO A 372 -1.16 9.42 36.39
C PRO A 372 -2.67 9.21 36.52
N ASP A 373 -3.19 8.13 35.94
CA ASP A 373 -4.61 7.78 35.87
C ASP A 373 -5.54 8.85 35.27
N LYS A 374 -4.99 9.77 34.46
CA LYS A 374 -5.73 10.91 33.91
C LYS A 374 -5.52 11.07 32.42
N ILE A 375 -6.62 10.93 31.68
CA ILE A 375 -6.70 11.08 30.24
C ILE A 375 -7.47 12.37 29.89
N THR A 376 -7.01 13.07 28.87
CA THR A 376 -7.76 14.14 28.23
C THR A 376 -8.15 13.69 26.83
N LEU A 377 -9.43 13.84 26.50
CA LEU A 377 -10.02 13.44 25.23
C LEU A 377 -10.18 14.67 24.34
N TYR A 378 -9.86 14.50 23.05
CA TYR A 378 -9.85 15.55 22.05
C TYR A 378 -10.74 15.19 20.86
N ARG A 379 -11.30 16.22 20.22
CA ARG A 379 -11.89 16.18 18.88
C ARG A 379 -11.04 17.08 18.00
N GLY A 380 -10.34 16.51 17.03
CA GLY A 380 -9.22 17.18 16.38
C GLY A 380 -8.21 17.66 17.43
N GLN A 381 -7.97 18.97 17.43
CA GLN A 381 -7.09 19.64 18.41
C GLN A 381 -7.85 20.23 19.61
N GLU A 382 -9.19 20.16 19.61
CA GLU A 382 -10.01 20.74 20.67
C GLU A 382 -10.20 19.76 21.84
N VAL A 383 -9.98 20.24 23.06
CA VAL A 383 -10.21 19.45 24.26
C VAL A 383 -11.70 19.34 24.56
N VAL A 384 -12.22 18.11 24.58
CA VAL A 384 -13.65 17.84 24.83
C VAL A 384 -13.89 17.39 26.28
N LYS A 385 -13.01 16.54 26.83
CA LYS A 385 -13.07 16.12 28.25
C LYS A 385 -11.68 16.11 28.87
N LYS A 386 -11.55 16.65 30.07
CA LYS A 386 -10.26 16.77 30.82
C LYS A 386 -10.24 15.84 32.02
N ASN A 387 -9.06 15.28 32.30
CA ASN A 387 -8.80 14.49 33.52
C ASN A 387 -9.80 13.34 33.74
N VAL A 388 -10.25 12.70 32.66
CA VAL A 388 -11.06 11.48 32.71
C VAL A 388 -10.20 10.38 33.33
N ASN A 389 -10.76 9.63 34.27
CA ASN A 389 -10.05 8.50 34.86
C ASN A 389 -9.82 7.43 33.78
N THR A 390 -8.60 6.89 33.68
CA THR A 390 -8.20 5.91 32.66
C THR A 390 -9.17 4.75 32.53
N ALA A 391 -9.76 4.27 33.64
CA ALA A 391 -10.71 3.16 33.64
C ALA A 391 -11.99 3.42 32.83
N PHE A 392 -12.39 4.68 32.67
CA PHE A 392 -13.61 5.08 31.94
C PHE A 392 -13.30 5.80 30.62
N ALA A 393 -12.02 6.13 30.37
CA ALA A 393 -11.64 7.02 29.28
C ALA A 393 -11.96 6.45 27.88
N LEU A 394 -11.89 5.12 27.71
CA LEU A 394 -12.26 4.47 26.44
C LEU A 394 -13.76 4.52 26.18
N ASP A 395 -14.59 4.21 27.18
CA ASP A 395 -16.05 4.32 27.02
C ASP A 395 -16.45 5.76 26.71
N GLU A 396 -15.81 6.73 27.38
CA GLU A 396 -16.03 8.15 27.13
C GLU A 396 -15.59 8.59 25.74
N LEU A 397 -14.49 8.03 25.21
CA LEU A 397 -14.08 8.26 23.82
C LEU A 397 -15.12 7.71 22.84
N ILE A 398 -15.63 6.50 23.09
CA ILE A 398 -16.67 5.87 22.26
C ILE A 398 -17.96 6.70 22.30
N ASP A 399 -18.35 7.21 23.45
CA ASP A 399 -19.55 8.05 23.59
C ASP A 399 -19.41 9.37 22.84
N ILE A 400 -18.21 9.96 22.78
CA ILE A 400 -17.94 11.13 21.94
C ILE A 400 -18.10 10.78 20.46
N ILE A 401 -17.48 9.67 20.01
CA ILE A 401 -17.57 9.21 18.61
C ILE A 401 -19.03 8.94 18.22
N LYS A 402 -19.81 8.30 19.10
CA LYS A 402 -21.25 8.06 18.93
C LYS A 402 -22.04 9.35 18.89
N GLY A 403 -21.76 10.27 19.81
CA GLY A 403 -22.42 11.58 19.89
C GLY A 403 -22.22 12.43 18.63
N ASP A 404 -21.10 12.25 17.94
CA ASP A 404 -20.78 12.91 16.68
C ASP A 404 -21.38 12.21 15.45
N GLY A 405 -22.00 11.04 15.62
CA GLY A 405 -22.57 10.25 14.53
C GLY A 405 -21.56 9.47 13.70
N ASN A 406 -20.31 9.35 14.17
CA ASN A 406 -19.22 8.67 13.47
C ASN A 406 -19.06 7.19 13.87
N TRP A 407 -19.98 6.67 14.69
CA TRP A 407 -19.99 5.27 15.10
C TRP A 407 -20.79 4.39 14.15
N ILE A 408 -20.22 3.26 13.76
CA ILE A 408 -20.86 2.22 12.95
C ILE A 408 -20.85 0.96 13.79
N GLU A 409 -21.97 0.23 13.89
CA GLU A 409 -21.99 -1.02 14.64
C GLU A 409 -21.20 -2.12 13.91
N LYS A 410 -20.50 -2.96 14.68
CA LYS A 410 -19.74 -4.10 14.14
C LYS A 410 -20.71 -5.13 13.55
N VAL A 411 -20.57 -5.42 12.25
CA VAL A 411 -21.42 -6.35 11.48
C VAL A 411 -21.09 -7.81 11.80
#